data_AF-A0A7K5WFR5-F1
#
_entry.id   AF-A0A7K5WFR5-F1
#
_cell.length_a   1.000
_cell.length_b   1.000
_cell.length_c   1.000
_cell.angle_alpha   90.00
_cell.angle_beta   90.00
_cell.angle_gamma   90.00
#
_symmetry.space_group_name_H-M   'P 1'
#
loop_
_entity.id
_entity.type
_entity.pdbx_description
1 polymer ?
#
loop_
_entity_poly.entity_id
_entity_poly.type
_entity_poly.pdbx_seq_one_letter_code
_entity_poly.pdbx_strand_id
1 'polypeptide(L)'
;QVVFHKMSPNETLFLESTNKIYKDDISNSSFVNFQIWDFPGQMDFFDPTFDYEMIFRGTGALIYVIDAQDDYMEALTRLHITVSKAYKVNPEMNFEVFIHKVDGLSDDHKIETQRDIHQRANDDLTDAGLEKLHLSFYLTSIYDHSIFEAFSKVVQKLIPQLPTLENLLNIFISNSGIEKAFLFDVVSKIYIATDSSPVDMQSYELCCDMIDVVIDVSCIYGLKEDGTGSAYDKESMAIIKLNNTTVLYLKEVTKFLALVCILREESFERKGLIDYNFHCFRKAIHEVFEVGVASHRICNHQSSTSNMKAVTHNGTPR
;
A
#
# COMPACT_ATOMS: atom_id res chain seq x y z
N GLN A 1 -1.72 -13.09 -2.87
CA GLN A 1 -1.85 -13.53 -4.28
C GLN A 1 -2.80 -12.66 -5.12
N VAL A 2 -4.05 -12.39 -4.72
CA VAL A 2 -4.99 -11.54 -5.50
C VAL A 2 -4.41 -10.15 -5.84
N VAL A 3 -3.86 -9.46 -4.85
CA VAL A 3 -3.38 -8.07 -5.00
C VAL A 3 -2.14 -7.96 -5.89
N PHE A 4 -1.17 -8.87 -5.72
CA PHE A 4 0.16 -8.73 -6.34
C PHE A 4 0.38 -9.62 -7.56
N HIS A 5 -0.36 -10.72 -7.67
CA HIS A 5 -0.27 -11.64 -8.81
C HIS A 5 -1.43 -11.48 -9.80
N LYS A 6 -2.33 -10.50 -9.57
CA LYS A 6 -3.55 -10.27 -10.38
C LYS A 6 -4.38 -11.54 -10.61
N MET A 7 -4.35 -12.47 -9.65
CA MET A 7 -5.16 -13.69 -9.73
C MET A 7 -6.63 -13.34 -9.55
N SER A 8 -7.51 -13.95 -10.34
CA SER A 8 -8.94 -13.67 -10.20
C SER A 8 -9.45 -14.16 -8.83
N PRO A 9 -10.41 -13.46 -8.20
CA PRO A 9 -10.95 -13.87 -6.89
C PRO A 9 -11.52 -15.30 -6.92
N ASN A 10 -12.11 -15.72 -8.05
CA ASN A 10 -12.68 -17.06 -8.23
C ASN A 10 -11.60 -18.16 -8.29
N GLU A 11 -10.40 -17.85 -8.76
CA GLU A 11 -9.29 -18.80 -8.80
C GLU A 11 -8.67 -19.03 -7.42
N THR A 12 -8.88 -18.11 -6.47
CA THR A 12 -8.32 -18.25 -5.11
C THR A 12 -8.97 -19.35 -4.28
N LEU A 13 -10.18 -19.79 -4.63
CA LEU A 13 -10.82 -20.94 -4.02
C LEU A 13 -10.04 -22.25 -4.24
N PHE A 14 -9.17 -22.29 -5.25
CA PHE A 14 -8.34 -23.45 -5.58
C PHE A 14 -6.93 -23.37 -4.98
N LEU A 15 -6.63 -22.34 -4.19
CA LEU A 15 -5.33 -22.23 -3.55
C LEU A 15 -5.20 -23.21 -2.39
N GLU A 16 -4.10 -23.95 -2.41
CA GLU A 16 -3.72 -24.82 -1.29
C GLU A 16 -3.32 -23.99 -0.07
N SER A 17 -3.69 -24.46 1.12
CA SER A 17 -3.32 -23.83 2.39
C SER A 17 -1.80 -23.63 2.50
N THR A 18 -1.38 -22.43 2.86
CA THR A 18 0.03 -22.06 2.97
C THR A 18 0.71 -22.81 4.12
N ASN A 19 1.48 -23.86 3.80
CA ASN A 19 2.17 -24.71 4.78
C ASN A 19 3.56 -24.20 5.19
N LYS A 20 4.07 -23.17 4.53
CA LYS A 20 5.40 -22.58 4.77
C LYS A 20 5.33 -21.06 4.64
N ILE A 21 6.18 -20.36 5.37
CA ILE A 21 6.29 -18.90 5.23
C ILE A 21 6.70 -18.57 3.79
N TYR A 22 5.84 -17.83 3.11
CA TYR A 22 6.11 -17.33 1.77
C TYR A 22 6.66 -15.91 1.90
N LYS A 23 7.83 -15.68 1.30
CA LYS A 23 8.40 -14.34 1.18
C LYS A 23 8.17 -13.89 -0.24
N ASP A 24 7.28 -12.93 -0.40
CA ASP A 24 7.08 -12.28 -1.69
C ASP A 24 7.89 -10.99 -1.70
N ASP A 25 8.97 -10.98 -2.49
CA ASP A 25 9.78 -9.80 -2.69
C ASP A 25 9.19 -9.00 -3.86
N ILE A 26 8.35 -8.00 -3.54
CA ILE A 26 7.86 -7.05 -4.54
C ILE A 26 8.93 -5.98 -4.70
N SER A 27 10.07 -6.36 -5.27
CA SER A 27 11.17 -5.45 -5.57
C SER A 27 11.12 -5.01 -7.05
N ASN A 28 9.93 -4.66 -7.53
CA ASN A 28 9.77 -4.22 -8.92
C ASN A 28 9.92 -2.71 -9.11
N SER A 29 9.98 -1.89 -8.04
CA SER A 29 10.28 -0.46 -8.14
C SER A 29 11.15 0.07 -7.01
N SER A 30 11.89 1.14 -7.29
CA SER A 30 12.77 1.84 -6.33
C SER A 30 12.03 2.54 -5.18
N PHE A 31 10.69 2.56 -5.23
CA PHE A 31 9.86 3.34 -4.32
C PHE A 31 9.23 2.49 -3.23
N VAL A 32 8.97 1.21 -3.53
CA VAL A 32 8.24 0.30 -2.66
C VAL A 32 8.94 -1.05 -2.63
N ASN A 33 9.93 -1.18 -1.75
CA ASN A 33 10.52 -2.48 -1.44
C ASN A 33 9.74 -3.08 -0.27
N PHE A 34 8.58 -3.66 -0.54
CA PHE A 34 7.89 -4.47 0.44
C PHE A 34 8.29 -5.92 0.24
N GLN A 35 8.79 -6.50 1.32
CA GLN A 35 8.82 -7.94 1.47
C GLN A 35 7.57 -8.32 2.25
N ILE A 36 6.66 -9.06 1.60
CA ILE A 36 5.47 -9.58 2.26
C ILE A 36 5.83 -10.93 2.85
N TRP A 37 5.60 -11.08 4.14
CA TRP A 37 5.82 -12.32 4.87
C TRP A 37 4.45 -12.92 5.17
N ASP A 38 4.07 -13.93 4.40
CA ASP A 38 2.84 -14.68 4.66
C ASP A 38 3.13 -15.75 5.70
N PHE A 39 2.48 -15.65 6.86
CA PHE A 39 2.60 -16.62 7.95
C PHE A 39 1.45 -17.64 7.93
N PRO A 40 1.70 -18.95 8.09
CA PRO A 40 0.65 -19.95 8.24
C PRO A 40 -0.20 -19.69 9.49
N GLY A 41 -1.52 -19.84 9.41
CA GLY A 41 -2.45 -19.65 10.54
C GLY A 41 -2.29 -20.62 11.72
N GLN A 42 -1.43 -21.64 11.57
CA GLN A 42 -1.09 -22.62 12.60
C GLN A 42 0.31 -22.42 13.19
N MET A 43 1.06 -21.38 12.80
CA MET A 43 2.39 -21.19 13.35
C MET A 43 2.32 -20.74 14.81
N ASP A 44 2.85 -21.61 15.66
CA ASP A 44 3.06 -21.33 17.06
C ASP A 44 4.17 -20.28 17.16
N PHE A 45 3.83 -19.04 17.50
CA PHE A 45 4.78 -17.93 17.75
C PHE A 45 5.71 -18.19 18.97
N PHE A 46 5.81 -19.44 19.40
CA PHE A 46 6.57 -19.94 20.53
C PHE A 46 7.71 -20.86 20.12
N ASP A 47 7.87 -21.17 18.83
CA ASP A 47 9.00 -21.95 18.37
C ASP A 47 10.29 -21.09 18.36
N PRO A 48 11.29 -21.39 19.21
CA PRO A 48 12.53 -20.60 19.33
C PRO A 48 13.47 -20.76 18.12
N THR A 49 13.07 -21.53 17.11
CA THR A 49 13.81 -21.69 15.86
C THR A 49 13.64 -20.52 14.89
N PHE A 50 12.67 -19.63 15.13
CA PHE A 50 12.42 -18.43 14.34
C PHE A 50 12.86 -17.17 15.09
N ASP A 51 13.79 -16.39 14.52
CA ASP A 51 14.20 -15.08 15.05
C ASP A 51 13.11 -14.02 14.76
N TYR A 52 11.93 -14.18 15.37
CA TYR A 52 10.81 -13.25 15.23
C TYR A 52 11.20 -11.82 15.65
N GLU A 53 12.11 -11.65 16.62
CA GLU A 53 12.60 -10.34 17.03
C GLU A 53 13.35 -9.61 15.92
N MET A 54 14.16 -10.32 15.11
CA MET A 54 14.91 -9.71 14.02
C MET A 54 13.97 -9.30 12.88
N ILE A 55 12.95 -10.12 12.60
CA ILE A 55 11.93 -9.83 11.59
C ILE A 55 11.11 -8.61 12.03
N PHE A 56 10.60 -8.58 13.26
CA PHE A 56 9.80 -7.47 13.77
C PHE A 56 10.57 -6.14 13.87
N ARG A 57 11.91 -6.19 14.05
CA ARG A 57 12.75 -4.99 13.95
C ARG A 57 12.89 -4.46 12.52
N GLY A 58 12.83 -5.33 11.52
CA GLY A 58 12.94 -4.97 10.10
C GLY A 58 11.61 -4.56 9.46
N THR A 59 10.47 -4.86 10.09
CA THR A 59 9.14 -4.56 9.57
C THR A 59 8.62 -3.21 10.06
N GLY A 60 8.07 -2.41 9.14
CA GLY A 60 7.44 -1.11 9.45
C GLY A 60 5.95 -1.18 9.78
N ALA A 61 5.23 -2.19 9.28
CA ALA A 61 3.82 -2.41 9.57
C ALA A 61 3.52 -3.90 9.72
N LEU A 62 2.58 -4.21 10.61
CA LEU A 62 2.02 -5.54 10.80
C LEU A 62 0.54 -5.50 10.42
N ILE A 63 0.16 -6.34 9.45
CA ILE A 63 -1.22 -6.55 9.06
C ILE A 63 -1.69 -7.87 9.67
N TYR A 64 -2.72 -7.81 10.49
CA TYR A 64 -3.37 -8.99 11.06
C TYR A 64 -4.74 -9.20 10.42
N VAL A 65 -5.01 -10.39 9.91
CA VAL A 65 -6.25 -10.71 9.21
C VAL A 65 -7.17 -11.49 10.14
N ILE A 66 -8.38 -10.97 10.36
CA ILE A 66 -9.45 -11.60 11.13
C ILE A 66 -10.55 -12.00 10.15
N ASP A 67 -10.95 -13.27 10.14
CA ASP A 67 -12.11 -13.70 9.37
C ASP A 67 -13.39 -13.25 10.07
N ALA A 68 -14.24 -12.48 9.39
CA ALA A 68 -15.49 -11.98 9.95
C ALA A 68 -16.63 -13.01 9.94
N GLN A 69 -16.49 -14.10 9.17
CA GLN A 69 -17.53 -15.14 9.07
C GLN A 69 -17.33 -16.28 10.09
N ASP A 70 -16.13 -16.39 10.65
CA ASP A 70 -15.78 -17.41 11.65
C ASP A 70 -15.76 -16.81 13.07
N ASP A 71 -15.58 -17.66 14.09
CA ASP A 71 -15.46 -17.22 15.48
C ASP A 71 -14.13 -16.46 15.69
N TYR A 72 -14.23 -15.13 15.76
CA TYR A 72 -13.08 -14.24 15.92
C TYR A 72 -12.56 -14.16 17.36
N MET A 73 -13.17 -14.81 18.36
CA MET A 73 -12.72 -14.76 19.76
C MET A 73 -11.29 -15.28 19.94
N GLU A 74 -10.97 -16.43 19.33
CA GLU A 74 -9.61 -16.98 19.37
C GLU A 74 -8.64 -16.08 18.59
N ALA A 75 -9.09 -15.53 17.47
CA ALA A 75 -8.30 -14.62 16.64
C ALA A 75 -7.94 -13.33 17.38
N LEU A 76 -8.86 -12.77 18.19
CA LEU A 76 -8.61 -11.59 19.04
C LEU A 76 -7.59 -11.89 20.13
N THR A 77 -7.69 -13.05 20.79
CA THR A 77 -6.72 -13.45 21.82
C THR A 77 -5.31 -13.59 21.21
N ARG A 78 -5.21 -14.20 20.02
CA ARG A 78 -3.94 -14.33 19.28
C ARG A 78 -3.42 -12.99 18.78
N LEU A 79 -4.31 -12.09 18.30
CA LEU A 79 -3.97 -10.72 17.93
C LEU A 79 -3.31 -10.02 19.11
N HIS A 80 -3.92 -10.05 20.30
CA HIS A 80 -3.40 -9.42 21.50
C HIS A 80 -1.99 -9.91 21.86
N ILE A 81 -1.76 -11.23 21.83
CA ILE A 81 -0.43 -11.82 22.11
C ILE A 81 0.60 -11.34 21.07
N THR A 82 0.22 -11.31 19.80
CA THR A 82 1.11 -10.92 18.69
C THR A 82 1.47 -9.44 18.76
N VAL A 83 0.46 -8.57 18.96
CA VAL A 83 0.65 -7.12 19.10
C VAL A 83 1.51 -6.80 20.31
N SER A 84 1.25 -7.44 21.45
CA SER A 84 2.04 -7.26 22.68
C SER A 84 3.50 -7.67 22.52
N LYS A 85 3.77 -8.77 21.80
CA LYS A 85 5.15 -9.20 21.51
C LYS A 85 5.83 -8.24 20.53
N ALA A 86 5.16 -7.87 19.44
CA ALA A 86 5.75 -7.01 18.43
C ALA A 86 6.01 -5.60 18.95
N TYR A 87 5.10 -5.04 19.78
CA TYR A 87 5.28 -3.73 20.40
C TYR A 87 6.47 -3.68 21.38
N LYS A 88 6.77 -4.79 22.08
CA LYS A 88 7.97 -4.89 22.92
C LYS A 88 9.27 -4.82 22.11
N VAL A 89 9.24 -5.31 20.87
CA VAL A 89 10.42 -5.33 19.98
C VAL A 89 10.57 -4.00 19.25
N ASN A 90 9.48 -3.48 18.70
CA ASN A 90 9.45 -2.23 17.93
C ASN A 90 8.19 -1.39 18.26
N PRO A 91 8.33 -0.31 19.05
CA PRO A 91 7.20 0.54 19.42
C PRO A 91 6.76 1.50 18.31
N GLU A 92 7.56 1.72 17.26
CA GLU A 92 7.21 2.60 16.13
C GLU A 92 6.51 1.86 14.99
N MET A 93 6.19 0.57 15.18
CA MET A 93 5.52 -0.23 14.16
C MET A 93 4.04 0.15 14.03
N ASN A 94 3.56 0.25 12.80
CA ASN A 94 2.14 0.46 12.53
C ASN A 94 1.37 -0.87 12.65
N PHE A 95 0.26 -0.86 13.38
CA PHE A 95 -0.59 -2.03 13.56
C PHE A 95 -1.91 -1.86 12.83
N GLU A 96 -2.16 -2.77 11.89
CA GLU A 96 -3.35 -2.74 11.05
C GLU A 96 -4.09 -4.07 11.13
N VAL A 97 -5.41 -4.00 11.30
CA VAL A 97 -6.28 -5.16 11.45
C VAL A 97 -7.26 -5.16 10.29
N PHE A 98 -7.21 -6.21 9.48
CA PHE A 98 -8.12 -6.44 8.37
C PHE A 98 -9.23 -7.39 8.82
N ILE A 99 -10.43 -6.86 8.93
CA ILE A 99 -11.65 -7.66 9.08
C ILE A 99 -12.02 -8.14 7.68
N HIS A 100 -11.79 -9.43 7.43
CA HIS A 100 -11.80 -10.04 6.12
C HIS A 100 -13.08 -10.86 5.88
N LYS A 101 -13.38 -11.14 4.61
CA LYS A 101 -14.58 -11.86 4.14
C LYS A 101 -15.91 -11.19 4.53
N VAL A 102 -15.95 -9.86 4.42
CA VAL A 102 -17.16 -9.07 4.69
C VAL A 102 -18.22 -9.16 3.58
N ASP A 103 -17.92 -9.87 2.48
CA ASP A 103 -18.78 -10.04 1.30
C ASP A 103 -20.12 -10.73 1.59
N GLY A 104 -20.15 -11.67 2.54
CA GLY A 104 -21.35 -12.40 2.93
C GLY A 104 -22.23 -11.71 3.98
N LEU A 105 -21.81 -10.56 4.51
CA LEU A 105 -22.47 -9.88 5.63
C LEU A 105 -23.33 -8.70 5.16
N SER A 106 -24.45 -8.45 5.83
CA SER A 106 -25.23 -7.22 5.62
C SER A 106 -24.47 -6.02 6.17
N ASP A 107 -24.76 -4.82 5.66
CA ASP A 107 -24.07 -3.60 6.10
C ASP A 107 -24.28 -3.31 7.60
N ASP A 108 -25.46 -3.63 8.14
CA ASP A 108 -25.72 -3.54 9.58
C ASP A 108 -24.80 -4.48 10.38
N HIS A 109 -24.65 -5.73 9.93
CA HIS A 109 -23.75 -6.70 10.57
C HIS A 109 -22.28 -6.29 10.44
N LYS A 110 -21.86 -5.70 9.31
CA LYS A 110 -20.48 -5.19 9.14
C LYS A 110 -20.16 -4.12 10.19
N ILE A 111 -21.07 -3.16 10.39
CA ILE A 111 -20.90 -2.07 11.37
C ILE A 111 -20.87 -2.63 12.79
N GLU A 112 -21.76 -3.58 13.10
CA GLU A 112 -21.80 -4.22 14.42
C GLU A 112 -20.54 -5.02 14.72
N THR A 113 -20.10 -5.88 13.80
CA THR A 113 -18.88 -6.68 13.94
C THR A 113 -17.63 -5.80 14.04
N GLN A 114 -17.55 -4.73 13.22
CA GLN A 114 -16.46 -3.77 13.32
C GLN A 114 -16.42 -3.10 14.69
N ARG A 115 -17.59 -2.66 15.19
CA ARG A 115 -17.68 -2.03 16.51
C ARG A 115 -17.30 -3.00 17.63
N ASP A 116 -17.76 -4.24 17.57
CA ASP A 116 -17.45 -5.24 18.59
C ASP A 116 -15.96 -5.60 18.61
N ILE A 117 -15.36 -5.89 17.45
CA ILE A 117 -13.92 -6.15 17.31
C ILE A 117 -13.10 -4.94 17.79
N HIS A 118 -13.50 -3.73 17.39
CA HIS A 118 -12.81 -2.51 17.79
C HIS A 118 -12.87 -2.29 19.30
N GLN A 119 -14.03 -2.50 19.92
CA GLN A 119 -14.20 -2.33 21.36
C GLN A 119 -13.37 -3.37 22.13
N ARG A 120 -13.52 -4.66 21.81
CA ARG A 120 -12.79 -5.75 22.48
C ARG A 120 -11.28 -5.62 22.35
N ALA A 121 -10.78 -5.32 21.15
CA ALA A 121 -9.35 -5.16 20.95
C ALA A 121 -8.79 -3.97 21.74
N ASN A 122 -9.53 -2.88 21.90
CA ASN A 122 -9.11 -1.75 22.73
C ASN A 122 -9.22 -2.04 24.23
N ASP A 123 -10.24 -2.76 24.67
CA ASP A 123 -10.40 -3.19 26.06
C ASP A 123 -9.21 -4.10 26.46
N ASP A 124 -8.87 -5.10 25.63
CA ASP A 124 -7.72 -5.98 25.85
C ASP A 124 -6.38 -5.22 25.88
N LEU A 125 -6.22 -4.19 25.04
CA LEU A 125 -5.03 -3.33 25.05
C LEU A 125 -4.95 -2.46 26.30
N THR A 126 -6.09 -1.97 26.78
CA THR A 126 -6.19 -1.16 27.99
C THR A 126 -5.85 -1.99 29.23
N ASP A 127 -6.34 -3.24 29.29
CA ASP A 127 -6.02 -4.18 30.37
C ASP A 127 -4.52 -4.51 30.46
N ALA A 128 -3.81 -4.53 29.32
CA ALA A 128 -2.36 -4.70 29.28
C ALA A 128 -1.56 -3.41 29.56
N GLY A 129 -2.22 -2.26 29.72
CA GLY A 129 -1.59 -0.96 29.96
C GLY A 129 -0.89 -0.38 28.72
N LEU A 130 -1.30 -0.78 27.51
CA LEU A 130 -0.73 -0.35 26.23
C LEU A 130 -1.59 0.73 25.54
N GLU A 131 -2.01 1.75 26.29
CA GLU A 131 -2.91 2.82 25.79
C GLU A 131 -2.34 3.66 24.64
N LYS A 132 -1.03 3.61 24.40
CA LYS A 132 -0.36 4.35 23.31
C LYS A 132 -0.47 3.68 21.95
N LEU A 133 -1.00 2.47 21.89
CA LEU A 133 -1.02 1.65 20.70
C LEU A 133 -2.31 1.92 19.92
N HIS A 134 -2.18 2.51 18.73
CA HIS A 134 -3.33 2.78 17.86
C HIS A 134 -3.48 1.66 16.83
N LEU A 135 -4.53 0.85 16.97
CA LEU A 135 -4.94 -0.13 15.97
C LEU A 135 -5.81 0.54 14.91
N SER A 136 -5.46 0.37 13.64
CA SER A 136 -6.30 0.77 12.52
C SER A 136 -7.10 -0.42 12.00
N PHE A 137 -8.41 -0.28 11.87
CA PHE A 137 -9.30 -1.36 11.42
C PHE A 137 -9.82 -1.08 10.01
N TYR A 138 -9.75 -2.10 9.16
CA TYR A 138 -10.22 -2.03 7.77
C TYR A 138 -11.14 -3.20 7.46
N LEU A 139 -12.29 -2.90 6.85
CA LEU A 139 -13.18 -3.90 6.28
C LEU A 139 -12.65 -4.26 4.89
N THR A 140 -12.37 -5.54 4.66
CA THR A 140 -11.75 -5.99 3.41
C THR A 140 -12.48 -7.21 2.84
N SER A 141 -12.63 -7.19 1.53
CA SER A 141 -13.12 -8.32 0.74
C SER A 141 -12.21 -8.48 -0.48
N ILE A 142 -11.99 -9.73 -0.90
CA ILE A 142 -11.26 -10.02 -2.15
C ILE A 142 -12.12 -9.85 -3.40
N TYR A 143 -13.45 -9.81 -3.23
CA TYR A 143 -14.39 -9.59 -4.33
C TYR A 143 -14.61 -8.10 -4.61
N ASP A 144 -14.36 -7.26 -3.61
CA ASP A 144 -14.46 -5.80 -3.73
C ASP A 144 -13.07 -5.16 -3.86
N HIS A 145 -13.03 -3.92 -4.32
CA HIS A 145 -11.79 -3.13 -4.36
C HIS A 145 -11.32 -2.63 -2.97
N SER A 146 -12.07 -2.94 -1.89
CA SER A 146 -11.77 -2.54 -0.51
C SER A 146 -10.43 -3.04 -0.01
N ILE A 147 -10.00 -4.24 -0.44
CA ILE A 147 -8.68 -4.76 -0.09
C ILE A 147 -7.56 -3.87 -0.63
N PHE A 148 -7.69 -3.38 -1.87
CA PHE A 148 -6.69 -2.49 -2.46
C PHE A 148 -6.69 -1.12 -1.77
N GLU A 149 -7.86 -0.63 -1.36
CA GLU A 149 -7.96 0.62 -0.60
C GLU A 149 -7.30 0.50 0.77
N ALA A 150 -7.57 -0.60 1.50
CA ALA A 150 -6.97 -0.87 2.79
C ALA A 150 -5.44 -0.97 2.66
N PHE A 151 -4.94 -1.74 1.68
CA PHE A 151 -3.51 -1.80 1.39
C PHE A 151 -2.93 -0.43 1.04
N SER A 152 -3.63 0.39 0.27
CA SER A 152 -3.16 1.74 -0.07
C SER A 152 -3.00 2.64 1.16
N LYS A 153 -3.90 2.53 2.14
CA LYS A 153 -3.77 3.23 3.43
C LYS A 153 -2.60 2.70 4.26
N VAL A 154 -2.37 1.38 4.28
CA VAL A 154 -1.19 0.79 4.94
C VAL A 154 0.09 1.38 4.33
N VAL A 155 0.18 1.33 3.00
CA VAL A 155 1.35 1.74 2.23
C VAL A 155 1.63 3.23 2.40
N GLN A 156 0.59 4.06 2.45
CA GLN A 156 0.72 5.48 2.74
C GLN A 156 1.39 5.74 4.09
N LYS A 157 0.98 5.06 5.15
CA LYS A 157 1.60 5.22 6.48
C LYS A 157 3.05 4.75 6.54
N LEU A 158 3.47 3.89 5.63
CA LEU A 158 4.84 3.39 5.53
C LEU A 158 5.78 4.38 4.81
N ILE A 159 5.25 5.33 4.04
CA ILE A 159 6.07 6.24 3.24
C ILE A 159 6.33 7.53 4.05
N PRO A 160 7.58 7.78 4.52
CA PRO A 160 7.87 8.96 5.34
C PRO A 160 7.75 10.29 4.56
N GLN A 161 7.80 10.24 3.23
CA GLN A 161 7.70 11.41 2.36
C GLN A 161 6.26 11.72 1.91
N LEU A 162 5.26 10.98 2.43
CA LEU A 162 3.85 11.14 2.05
C LEU A 162 3.35 12.60 2.13
N PRO A 163 3.61 13.38 3.20
CA PRO A 163 3.09 14.75 3.29
C PRO A 163 3.60 15.67 2.18
N THR A 164 4.78 15.39 1.64
CA THR A 164 5.33 16.15 0.51
C THR A 164 4.58 15.81 -0.77
N LEU A 165 4.28 14.52 -1.00
CA LEU A 165 3.51 14.05 -2.16
C LEU A 165 2.07 14.58 -2.13
N GLU A 166 1.40 14.53 -0.97
CA GLU A 166 0.06 15.09 -0.80
C GLU A 166 0.02 16.59 -1.08
N ASN A 167 1.00 17.34 -0.56
CA ASN A 167 1.10 18.78 -0.84
C ASN A 167 1.35 19.08 -2.31
N LEU A 168 2.18 18.30 -3.01
CA LEU A 168 2.39 18.44 -4.45
C LEU A 168 1.10 18.15 -5.24
N LEU A 169 0.34 17.13 -4.85
CA LEU A 169 -0.96 16.82 -5.45
C LEU A 169 -1.95 17.96 -5.20
N ASN A 170 -2.05 18.47 -3.98
CA ASN A 170 -2.93 19.59 -3.64
C ASN A 170 -2.61 20.86 -4.47
N ILE A 171 -1.32 21.18 -4.64
CA ILE A 171 -0.87 22.31 -5.50
C ILE A 171 -1.27 22.07 -6.97
N PHE A 172 -1.06 20.86 -7.47
CA PHE A 172 -1.40 20.51 -8.85
C PHE A 172 -2.90 20.61 -9.13
N ILE A 173 -3.73 20.09 -8.21
CA ILE A 173 -5.19 20.07 -8.33
C ILE A 173 -5.76 21.49 -8.23
N SER A 174 -5.32 22.26 -7.23
CA SER A 174 -5.79 23.62 -7.01
C SER A 174 -5.51 24.54 -8.21
N ASN A 175 -4.34 24.42 -8.84
CA ASN A 175 -3.96 25.23 -9.99
C ASN A 175 -4.60 24.76 -11.31
N SER A 176 -4.98 23.49 -11.41
CA SER A 176 -5.48 22.89 -12.65
C SER A 176 -7.01 22.79 -12.70
N GLY A 177 -7.71 23.03 -11.60
CA GLY A 177 -9.17 22.86 -11.52
C GLY A 177 -9.58 21.39 -11.65
N ILE A 178 -8.76 20.49 -11.13
CA ILE A 178 -9.05 19.05 -11.09
C ILE A 178 -9.93 18.81 -9.85
N GLU A 179 -10.88 17.86 -9.91
CA GLU A 179 -11.69 17.52 -8.74
C GLU A 179 -10.96 16.55 -7.82
N LYS A 180 -10.23 15.59 -8.41
CA LYS A 180 -9.49 14.56 -7.67
C LYS A 180 -8.28 14.05 -8.42
N ALA A 181 -7.21 13.67 -7.71
CA ALA A 181 -6.09 12.99 -8.34
C ALA A 181 -5.49 11.90 -7.44
N PHE A 182 -5.22 10.75 -8.06
CA PHE A 182 -4.63 9.59 -7.45
C PHE A 182 -3.30 9.27 -8.12
N LEU A 183 -2.29 8.99 -7.31
CA LEU A 183 -1.01 8.47 -7.78
C LEU A 183 -0.98 6.96 -7.57
N PHE A 184 -1.19 6.21 -8.65
CA PHE A 184 -1.27 4.75 -8.66
C PHE A 184 0.06 4.10 -9.04
N ASP A 185 0.33 2.95 -8.43
CA ASP A 185 1.23 1.96 -9.02
C ASP A 185 0.46 1.07 -10.02
N VAL A 186 0.92 1.03 -11.26
CA VAL A 186 0.23 0.38 -12.40
C VAL A 186 0.11 -1.13 -12.21
N VAL A 187 1.09 -1.75 -11.54
CA VAL A 187 1.11 -3.22 -11.38
C VAL A 187 0.20 -3.65 -10.24
N SER A 188 0.36 -3.06 -9.06
CA SER A 188 -0.39 -3.44 -7.86
C SER A 188 -1.77 -2.80 -7.75
N LYS A 189 -2.05 -1.75 -8.54
CA LYS A 189 -3.26 -0.90 -8.45
C LYS A 189 -3.40 -0.21 -7.10
N ILE A 190 -2.35 -0.15 -6.30
CA ILE A 190 -2.32 0.54 -5.02
C ILE A 190 -2.07 2.03 -5.28
N TYR A 191 -2.82 2.91 -4.63
CA TYR A 191 -2.53 4.34 -4.68
C TYR A 191 -1.59 4.75 -3.55
N ILE A 192 -0.45 5.32 -3.93
CA ILE A 192 0.61 5.75 -3.03
C ILE A 192 0.29 7.07 -2.36
N ALA A 193 -0.35 7.97 -3.09
CA ALA A 193 -0.72 9.28 -2.60
C ALA A 193 -2.02 9.70 -3.26
N THR A 194 -2.84 10.39 -2.50
CA THR A 194 -4.07 11.04 -2.94
C THR A 194 -4.05 12.47 -2.44
N ASP A 195 -4.94 13.29 -2.95
CA ASP A 195 -5.16 14.62 -2.41
C ASP A 195 -5.92 14.60 -1.09
N SER A 196 -6.01 15.77 -0.46
CA SER A 196 -6.69 15.93 0.84
C SER A 196 -8.21 15.74 0.80
N SER A 197 -8.83 15.63 -0.39
CA SER A 197 -10.26 15.33 -0.48
C SER A 197 -10.57 13.90 -0.03
N PRO A 198 -11.74 13.67 0.61
CA PRO A 198 -12.12 12.33 1.04
C PRO A 198 -12.20 11.37 -0.16
N VAL A 199 -11.62 10.19 -0.01
CA VAL A 199 -11.64 9.14 -1.04
C VAL A 199 -13.04 8.51 -1.10
N ASP A 200 -13.74 8.75 -2.21
CA ASP A 200 -14.91 8.00 -2.61
C ASP A 200 -14.49 6.69 -3.27
N MET A 201 -15.08 5.59 -2.81
CA MET A 201 -14.77 4.23 -3.22
C MET A 201 -15.16 3.98 -4.69
N GLN A 202 -16.25 4.59 -5.16
CA GLN A 202 -16.70 4.44 -6.55
C GLN A 202 -15.72 5.10 -7.52
N SER A 203 -15.25 6.30 -7.16
CA SER A 203 -14.21 7.00 -7.92
C SER A 203 -12.91 6.19 -8.00
N TYR A 204 -12.55 5.50 -6.92
CA TYR A 204 -11.36 4.64 -6.86
C TYR A 204 -11.48 3.40 -7.76
N GLU A 205 -12.61 2.70 -7.68
CA GLU A 205 -12.94 1.55 -8.53
C GLU A 205 -12.88 1.92 -10.02
N LEU A 206 -13.52 3.03 -10.39
CA LEU A 206 -13.49 3.54 -11.76
C LEU A 206 -12.06 3.85 -12.25
N CYS A 207 -11.18 4.36 -11.38
CA CYS A 207 -9.78 4.60 -11.72
C CYS A 207 -9.00 3.29 -11.91
N CYS A 208 -9.29 2.26 -11.12
CA CYS A 208 -8.68 0.94 -11.26
C CYS A 208 -9.06 0.29 -12.59
N ASP A 209 -10.36 0.32 -12.92
CA ASP A 209 -10.87 -0.20 -14.20
C ASP A 209 -10.30 0.57 -15.40
N MET A 210 -10.13 1.89 -15.26
CA MET A 210 -9.46 2.69 -16.28
C MET A 210 -8.03 2.22 -16.53
N ILE A 211 -7.26 1.95 -15.47
CA ILE A 211 -5.87 1.45 -15.61
C ILE A 211 -5.88 0.10 -16.34
N ASP A 212 -6.78 -0.81 -16.00
CA ASP A 212 -6.88 -2.11 -16.68
C ASP A 212 -7.17 -1.94 -18.18
N VAL A 213 -8.17 -1.12 -18.54
CA VAL A 213 -8.49 -0.85 -19.94
C VAL A 213 -7.29 -0.27 -20.69
N VAL A 214 -6.58 0.68 -20.08
CA VAL A 214 -5.41 1.32 -20.71
C VAL A 214 -4.29 0.32 -20.90
N ILE A 215 -3.99 -0.51 -19.90
CA ILE A 215 -2.91 -1.49 -19.98
C ILE A 215 -3.27 -2.62 -20.92
N ASP A 216 -4.50 -3.12 -20.92
CA ASP A 216 -4.94 -4.20 -21.81
C ASP A 216 -4.91 -3.76 -23.28
N VAL A 217 -5.41 -2.56 -23.58
CA VAL A 217 -5.35 -2.00 -24.94
C VAL A 217 -3.91 -1.75 -25.37
N SER A 218 -3.06 -1.24 -24.48
CA SER A 218 -1.63 -1.05 -24.76
C SER A 218 -0.86 -2.36 -24.89
N CYS A 219 -1.28 -3.44 -24.21
CA CYS A 219 -0.72 -4.78 -24.41
C CYS A 219 -1.05 -5.33 -25.80
N ILE A 220 -2.23 -5.00 -26.34
CA ILE A 220 -2.66 -5.47 -27.67
C ILE A 220 -1.97 -4.67 -28.79
N TYR A 221 -1.95 -3.34 -28.69
CA TYR A 221 -1.52 -2.47 -29.79
C TYR A 221 -0.18 -1.73 -29.55
N GLY A 222 0.30 -1.66 -28.31
CA GLY A 222 1.52 -0.92 -27.94
C GLY A 222 2.82 -1.71 -28.10
N LEU A 223 2.73 -2.99 -28.48
CA LEU A 223 3.91 -3.80 -28.78
C LEU A 223 4.48 -3.42 -30.15
N LYS A 224 5.81 -3.27 -30.21
CA LYS A 224 6.52 -3.12 -31.49
C LYS A 224 6.35 -4.41 -32.31
N GLU A 225 6.52 -4.31 -33.64
CA GLU A 225 6.33 -5.44 -34.58
C GLU A 225 7.11 -6.71 -34.19
N ASP A 226 8.21 -6.58 -33.44
CA ASP A 226 9.04 -7.68 -32.95
C ASP A 226 8.53 -8.35 -31.66
N GLY A 227 7.38 -7.92 -31.11
CA GLY A 227 6.86 -8.36 -29.81
C GLY A 227 7.66 -7.82 -28.61
N THR A 228 8.74 -7.08 -28.84
CA THR A 228 9.56 -6.45 -27.80
C THR A 228 9.11 -5.00 -27.57
N GLY A 229 8.09 -4.83 -26.74
CA GLY A 229 7.61 -3.54 -26.27
C GLY A 229 7.15 -3.64 -24.82
N SER A 230 7.21 -2.53 -24.08
CA SER A 230 6.50 -2.43 -22.82
C SER A 230 5.16 -1.75 -23.08
N ALA A 231 4.07 -2.32 -22.57
CA ALA A 231 2.74 -1.72 -22.65
C ALA A 231 2.64 -0.38 -21.89
N TYR A 232 3.65 -0.04 -21.10
CA TYR A 232 3.72 1.20 -20.34
C TYR A 232 5.04 1.92 -20.59
N ASP A 233 4.95 3.09 -21.19
CA ASP A 233 6.09 3.91 -21.60
C ASP A 233 5.98 5.36 -21.08
N LYS A 234 7.02 6.16 -21.33
CA LYS A 234 7.09 7.55 -20.84
C LYS A 234 6.07 8.50 -21.48
N GLU A 235 5.39 8.06 -22.54
CA GLU A 235 4.42 8.85 -23.30
C GLU A 235 2.99 8.32 -23.10
N SER A 236 2.82 7.30 -22.25
CA SER A 236 1.55 6.69 -21.93
C SER A 236 0.59 7.71 -21.32
N MET A 237 -0.52 7.91 -22.02
CA MET A 237 -1.57 8.86 -21.66
C MET A 237 -2.91 8.34 -22.16
N ALA A 238 -3.95 8.50 -21.36
CA ALA A 238 -5.31 8.13 -21.74
C ALA A 238 -6.32 9.17 -21.26
N ILE A 239 -7.36 9.38 -22.06
CA ILE A 239 -8.46 10.28 -21.78
C ILE A 239 -9.75 9.51 -21.99
N ILE A 240 -10.57 9.37 -20.95
CA ILE A 240 -11.89 8.76 -21.04
C ILE A 240 -12.93 9.81 -20.66
N LYS A 241 -13.82 10.13 -21.58
CA LYS A 241 -14.94 11.05 -21.34
C LYS A 241 -16.20 10.27 -21.05
N LEU A 242 -16.82 10.56 -19.92
CA LEU A 242 -18.10 9.98 -19.53
C LEU A 242 -19.27 10.86 -20.00
N ASN A 243 -20.46 10.28 -20.06
CA ASN A 243 -21.68 10.96 -20.50
C ASN A 243 -22.18 12.05 -19.52
N ASN A 244 -21.67 12.08 -18.30
CA ASN A 244 -22.07 12.97 -17.22
C ASN A 244 -21.14 14.19 -17.08
N THR A 245 -20.45 14.61 -18.15
CA THR A 245 -19.47 15.71 -18.21
C THR A 245 -18.20 15.50 -17.36
N THR A 246 -17.96 14.29 -16.88
CA THR A 246 -16.73 13.91 -16.18
C THR A 246 -15.70 13.36 -17.17
N VAL A 247 -14.45 13.75 -17.00
CA VAL A 247 -13.31 13.29 -17.78
C VAL A 247 -12.30 12.66 -16.83
N LEU A 248 -11.96 11.40 -17.11
CA LEU A 248 -10.85 10.71 -16.48
C LEU A 248 -9.59 10.91 -17.33
N TYR A 249 -8.51 11.29 -16.67
CA TYR A 249 -7.25 11.61 -17.32
C TYR A 249 -6.09 10.85 -16.68
N LEU A 250 -5.45 9.97 -17.43
CA LEU A 250 -4.31 9.19 -16.99
C LEU A 250 -3.04 9.69 -17.68
N LYS A 251 -1.96 9.87 -16.92
CA LYS A 251 -0.62 10.15 -17.45
C LYS A 251 0.48 9.43 -16.69
N GLU A 252 1.53 9.05 -17.42
CA GLU A 252 2.75 8.50 -16.82
C GLU A 252 3.55 9.54 -16.02
N VAL A 253 3.92 9.16 -14.81
CA VAL A 253 4.84 9.93 -13.94
C VAL A 253 6.21 9.26 -13.92
N THR A 254 6.25 7.96 -13.63
CA THR A 254 7.44 7.12 -13.70
C THR A 254 7.09 5.77 -14.29
N LYS A 255 8.09 4.92 -14.57
CA LYS A 255 7.90 3.56 -15.12
C LYS A 255 6.87 2.69 -14.38
N PHE A 256 6.60 2.98 -13.12
CA PHE A 256 5.65 2.22 -12.29
C PHE A 256 4.47 3.07 -11.83
N LEU A 257 4.63 4.41 -11.81
CA LEU A 257 3.62 5.32 -11.27
C LEU A 257 2.85 6.04 -12.37
N ALA A 258 1.53 5.90 -12.32
CA ALA A 258 0.58 6.63 -13.12
C ALA A 258 -0.17 7.65 -12.26
N LEU A 259 -0.36 8.86 -12.77
CA LEU A 259 -1.31 9.80 -12.20
C LEU A 259 -2.65 9.63 -12.91
N VAL A 260 -3.72 9.42 -12.15
CA VAL A 260 -5.10 9.39 -12.64
C VAL A 260 -5.85 10.55 -12.02
N CYS A 261 -6.45 11.39 -12.86
CA CYS A 261 -7.19 12.58 -12.45
C CYS A 261 -8.65 12.49 -12.87
N ILE A 262 -9.53 12.96 -12.01
CA ILE A 262 -10.96 13.14 -12.28
C ILE A 262 -11.22 14.63 -12.36
N LEU A 263 -11.77 15.09 -13.48
CA LEU A 263 -12.05 16.50 -13.70
C LEU A 263 -13.32 16.68 -14.54
N ARG A 264 -13.88 17.89 -14.52
CA ARG A 264 -15.01 18.26 -15.37
C ARG A 264 -14.54 18.60 -16.78
N GLU A 265 -15.41 18.35 -17.76
CA GLU A 265 -15.17 18.65 -19.16
C GLU A 265 -14.86 20.13 -19.40
N GLU A 266 -15.54 21.04 -18.69
CA GLU A 266 -15.28 22.49 -18.74
C GLU A 266 -13.85 22.85 -18.30
N SER A 267 -13.33 22.17 -17.28
CA SER A 267 -11.96 22.39 -16.81
C SER A 267 -10.92 21.80 -17.77
N PHE A 268 -11.29 20.75 -18.50
CA PHE A 268 -10.42 20.09 -19.47
C PHE A 268 -10.16 20.91 -20.74
N GLU A 269 -11.00 21.90 -21.06
CA GLU A 269 -10.75 22.80 -22.20
C GLU A 269 -9.39 23.52 -22.10
N ARG A 270 -8.91 23.73 -20.87
CA ARG A 270 -7.58 24.32 -20.57
C ARG A 270 -6.47 23.26 -20.53
N LYS A 271 -6.53 22.23 -21.37
CA LYS A 271 -5.58 21.11 -21.43
C LYS A 271 -4.11 21.57 -21.44
N GLY A 272 -3.77 22.63 -22.18
CA GLY A 272 -2.39 23.12 -22.26
C GLY A 272 -1.81 23.56 -20.91
N LEU A 273 -2.63 24.16 -20.04
CA LEU A 273 -2.20 24.53 -18.69
C LEU A 273 -2.05 23.30 -17.79
N ILE A 274 -2.97 22.34 -17.90
CA ILE A 274 -2.91 21.08 -17.15
C ILE A 274 -1.63 20.31 -17.52
N ASP A 275 -1.28 20.27 -18.81
CA ASP A 275 -0.08 19.58 -19.28
C ASP A 275 1.22 20.27 -18.81
N TYR A 276 1.25 21.60 -18.75
CA TYR A 276 2.36 22.35 -18.17
C TYR A 276 2.50 22.10 -16.67
N ASN A 277 1.39 22.21 -15.93
CA ASN A 277 1.36 21.94 -14.48
C ASN A 277 1.79 20.49 -14.19
N PHE A 278 1.36 19.54 -15.02
CA PHE A 278 1.75 18.15 -14.92
C PHE A 278 3.24 17.95 -15.16
N HIS A 279 3.84 18.65 -16.12
CA HIS A 279 5.28 18.60 -16.34
C HIS A 279 6.06 19.08 -15.11
N CYS A 280 5.65 20.19 -14.50
CA CYS A 280 6.23 20.69 -13.25
C CYS A 280 6.07 19.68 -12.11
N PHE A 281 4.87 19.10 -11.97
CA PHE A 281 4.58 18.06 -10.98
C PHE A 281 5.46 16.83 -11.17
N ARG A 282 5.55 16.28 -12.39
CA ARG A 282 6.38 15.13 -12.71
C ARG A 282 7.85 15.36 -12.38
N LYS A 283 8.36 16.55 -12.66
CA LYS A 283 9.75 16.93 -12.29
C LYS A 283 9.93 16.99 -10.78
N ALA A 284 9.00 17.60 -10.04
CA ALA A 284 9.05 17.67 -8.58
C ALA A 284 9.03 16.27 -7.95
N ILE A 285 8.21 15.36 -8.49
CA ILE A 285 8.14 13.96 -8.04
C ILE A 285 9.47 13.24 -8.26
N HIS A 286 10.13 13.45 -9.41
CA HIS A 286 11.47 12.86 -9.66
C HIS A 286 12.51 13.39 -8.66
N GLU A 287 12.50 14.68 -8.34
CA GLU A 287 13.40 15.29 -7.35
C GLU A 287 13.16 14.73 -5.93
N VAL A 288 11.90 14.56 -5.51
CA VAL A 288 11.55 13.93 -4.23
C VAL A 288 12.08 12.50 -4.15
N PHE A 289 11.96 11.74 -5.23
CA PHE A 289 12.45 10.36 -5.29
C PHE A 289 13.98 10.26 -5.23
N GLU A 290 14.73 11.19 -5.85
CA GLU A 290 16.19 11.22 -5.76
C GLU A 290 16.68 11.45 -4.31
N VAL A 291 15.99 12.31 -3.56
CA VAL A 291 16.32 12.60 -2.15
C VAL A 291 16.02 11.40 -1.24
N GLY A 292 14.95 10.65 -1.51
CA GLY A 292 14.64 9.40 -0.79
C GLY A 292 15.70 8.32 -0.95
N VAL A 293 16.18 8.11 -2.18
CA VAL A 293 17.25 7.13 -2.46
C VAL A 293 18.59 7.56 -1.84
N ALA A 294 18.90 8.86 -1.81
CA ALA A 294 20.08 9.38 -1.13
C ALA A 294 20.02 9.17 0.39
N SER A 295 18.85 9.36 1.00
CA SER A 295 18.64 9.17 2.44
C SER A 295 18.75 7.70 2.85
N HIS A 296 18.21 6.77 2.04
CA HIS A 296 18.38 5.32 2.27
C HIS A 296 19.83 4.84 2.10
N ARG A 297 20.60 5.43 1.17
CA ARG A 297 22.03 5.11 1.02
C ARG A 297 22.87 5.59 2.20
N ILE A 298 22.53 6.73 2.80
CA ILE A 298 23.23 7.25 3.99
C ILE A 298 22.94 6.36 5.21
N CYS A 299 21.70 5.89 5.38
CA CYS A 299 21.31 4.92 6.41
C CYS A 299 22.08 3.57 6.28
N ASN A 300 22.16 2.99 5.09
CA ASN A 300 22.91 1.76 4.86
C ASN A 300 24.43 1.93 5.04
N HIS A 301 24.96 3.14 4.91
CA HIS A 301 26.38 3.39 5.18
C HIS A 301 26.68 3.51 6.68
N GLN A 302 25.70 3.90 7.50
CA GLN A 302 25.86 3.93 8.96
C GLN A 302 25.75 2.52 9.58
N SER A 303 24.87 1.65 9.08
CA SER A 303 24.76 0.26 9.56
C SER A 303 25.97 -0.62 9.17
N SER A 304 26.66 -0.30 8.07
CA SER A 304 27.91 -0.96 7.67
C SER A 304 29.15 -0.44 8.40
N THR A 305 29.14 0.80 8.90
CA THR A 305 30.27 1.38 9.65
C THR A 305 30.21 1.09 11.15
N SER A 306 29.04 0.80 11.73
CA SER A 306 28.92 0.36 13.13
C SER A 306 29.45 -1.05 13.38
N ASN A 307 29.49 -1.93 12.37
CA ASN A 307 30.00 -3.30 12.50
C ASN A 307 31.53 -3.44 12.36
N MET A 308 32.28 -2.38 12.05
CA MET A 308 33.74 -2.43 11.89
C MET A 308 34.55 -1.86 13.07
N LYS A 309 33.92 -1.38 14.16
CA LYS A 309 34.65 -0.80 15.31
C LYS A 309 34.78 -1.71 16.54
N ALA A 310 34.52 -3.01 16.42
CA ALA A 310 34.57 -3.95 17.54
C ALA A 310 35.60 -5.09 17.40
N VAL A 311 36.79 -4.86 16.83
CA VAL A 311 37.92 -5.79 17.01
C VAL A 311 39.23 -4.99 17.02
N THR A 312 40.11 -5.29 17.98
CA THR A 312 41.50 -4.82 18.20
C THR A 312 41.72 -3.54 19.03
N HIS A 313 41.83 -3.71 20.36
CA HIS A 313 43.07 -3.43 21.10
C HIS A 313 42.88 -3.73 22.60
N ASN A 314 43.43 -4.86 23.07
CA ASN A 314 43.80 -5.05 24.47
C ASN A 314 45.04 -5.96 24.53
N GLY A 315 46.14 -5.41 25.04
CA GLY A 315 47.44 -6.06 25.15
C GLY A 315 48.51 -5.03 25.56
N THR A 316 48.46 -4.64 26.82
CA THR A 316 49.28 -3.64 27.53
C THR A 316 50.79 -3.91 27.50
N PRO A 317 51.65 -2.87 27.61
CA PRO A 317 53.09 -3.01 27.80
C PRO A 317 53.49 -3.00 29.29
N ARG A 318 54.53 -3.80 29.58
CA ARG A 318 55.35 -3.92 30.81
C ARG A 318 54.73 -4.61 32.03
#